data_AF-A0A8S3R3Y5-F1
#
_entry.id   AF-A0A8S3R3Y5-F1
#
_cell.length_a   1.000
_cell.length_b   1.000
_cell.length_c   1.000
_cell.angle_alpha   90.00
_cell.angle_beta   90.00
_cell.angle_gamma   90.00
#
_symmetry.space_group_name_H-M   'P 1'
#
loop_
_entity.id
_entity.type
_entity.pdbx_description
1 polymer ?
#
loop_
_entity_poly.entity_id
_entity_poly.type
_entity_poly.pdbx_seq_one_letter_code
_entity_poly.pdbx_strand_id
1 'polypeptide(L)'
;MKLVRLILVVAKDVLVDVLIGRFHGADYGNALKGMKGRLSPFLNVAQRQKIFPEDSKYTGNLSDMDISLLYIILRNLNTIASHQNGWGNDPDENDRTPSANIDRIRIAKNTIVSHSSSFSIGYAYFNNNWKAMRQCCVELGGEKYGVTIDILLTSSIDCDSEQQIAELVRNLKESDLQYERSLNKIEECCTSVELKIEGNNLPCKTEVETQLDQYNNKNISQTSVKDGSIIICLEMFFICFFQNFGYFLAVIDGVLQRIFQAR
;
A
#
# COMPACT_ATOMS: atom_id res chain seq x y z
N MET A 1 15.20 18.98 -3.68
CA MET A 1 14.95 18.81 -2.23
C MET A 1 13.68 19.48 -1.71
N LYS A 2 13.34 20.74 -2.03
CA LYS A 2 12.11 21.40 -1.52
C LYS A 2 10.82 20.60 -1.77
N LEU A 3 10.61 20.13 -3.00
CA LEU A 3 9.41 19.38 -3.36
C LEU A 3 9.33 18.02 -2.64
N VAL A 4 10.47 17.34 -2.44
CA VAL A 4 10.55 16.10 -1.66
C VAL A 4 10.20 16.37 -0.19
N ARG A 5 10.73 17.45 0.39
CA ARG A 5 10.41 17.88 1.76
C ARG A 5 8.94 18.23 1.93
N LEU A 6 8.34 18.91 0.94
CA LEU A 6 6.91 19.19 0.92
C LEU A 6 6.08 17.91 1.03
N ILE A 7 6.44 16.88 0.24
CA ILE A 7 5.72 15.60 0.23
C ILE A 7 5.97 14.81 1.52
N LEU A 8 7.23 14.59 1.90
CA LEU A 8 7.59 13.67 2.98
C LEU A 8 7.35 14.22 4.39
N VAL A 9 7.32 15.54 4.53
CA VAL A 9 7.12 16.18 5.83
C VAL A 9 5.71 16.76 5.88
N VAL A 10 5.43 17.79 5.08
CA VAL A 10 4.19 18.55 5.21
C VAL A 10 2.97 17.72 4.79
N ALA A 11 3.01 17.06 3.63
CA ALA A 11 1.87 16.26 3.18
C ALA A 11 1.65 15.03 4.07
N LYS A 12 2.72 14.45 4.64
CA LYS A 12 2.60 13.40 5.67
C LYS A 12 1.86 13.93 6.90
N ASP A 13 2.22 15.10 7.41
CA ASP A 13 1.57 15.71 8.57
C ASP A 13 0.08 16.01 8.30
N VAL A 14 -0.24 16.47 7.07
CA VAL A 14 -1.63 16.62 6.62
C VAL A 14 -2.38 15.27 6.70
N LEU A 15 -1.80 14.18 6.22
CA LEU A 15 -2.44 12.86 6.28
C LEU A 15 -2.64 12.37 7.72
N VAL A 16 -1.69 12.66 8.61
CA VAL A 16 -1.81 12.38 10.06
C VAL A 16 -2.98 13.17 10.66
N ASP A 17 -3.08 14.46 10.37
CA ASP A 17 -4.17 15.32 10.84
C ASP A 17 -5.53 14.84 10.29
N VAL A 18 -5.60 14.47 9.02
CA VAL A 18 -6.81 13.90 8.43
C VAL A 18 -7.20 12.62 9.16
N LEU A 19 -6.24 11.72 9.42
CA LEU A 19 -6.49 10.47 10.14
C LEU A 19 -7.01 10.70 11.56
N ILE A 20 -6.34 11.58 12.32
CA ILE A 20 -6.78 12.03 13.66
C ILE A 20 -8.21 12.58 13.58
N GLY A 21 -8.45 13.45 12.61
CA GLY A 21 -9.75 14.06 12.35
C GLY A 21 -10.83 13.06 11.95
N ARG A 22 -10.51 11.87 11.42
CA ARG A 22 -11.50 10.81 11.13
C ARG A 22 -11.80 9.92 12.31
N PHE A 23 -10.91 9.86 13.28
CA PHE A 23 -11.12 9.09 14.50
C PHE A 23 -11.92 9.85 15.57
N HIS A 24 -12.21 11.14 15.39
CA HIS A 24 -13.10 11.94 16.29
C HIS A 24 -12.75 11.82 17.78
N GLY A 25 -11.45 11.76 18.12
CA GLY A 25 -10.99 11.58 19.51
C GLY A 25 -11.14 10.16 20.05
N ALA A 26 -11.53 9.19 19.23
CA ALA A 26 -11.44 7.78 19.56
C ALA A 26 -9.97 7.39 19.79
N ASP A 27 -9.77 6.44 20.71
CA ASP A 27 -8.48 5.81 20.92
C ASP A 27 -8.03 5.14 19.61
N TYR A 28 -7.02 5.73 18.95
CA TYR A 28 -6.52 5.25 17.66
C TYR A 28 -6.05 3.80 17.72
N GLY A 29 -5.52 3.37 18.86
CA GLY A 29 -5.12 1.98 19.09
C GLY A 29 -6.31 1.04 18.99
N ASN A 30 -7.42 1.37 19.63
CA ASN A 30 -8.66 0.59 19.55
C ASN A 30 -9.30 0.69 18.16
N ALA A 31 -9.30 1.87 17.54
CA ALA A 31 -9.84 2.07 16.20
C ALA A 31 -9.09 1.21 15.17
N LEU A 32 -7.75 1.25 15.19
CA LEU A 32 -6.90 0.42 14.35
C LEU A 32 -7.13 -1.07 14.64
N LYS A 33 -7.16 -1.49 15.92
CA LYS A 33 -7.45 -2.87 16.32
C LYS A 33 -8.77 -3.37 15.72
N GLY A 34 -9.83 -2.55 15.76
CA GLY A 34 -11.12 -2.87 15.13
C GLY A 34 -11.07 -2.98 13.60
N MET A 35 -10.10 -2.34 12.97
CA MET A 35 -9.87 -2.40 11.52
C MET A 35 -8.93 -3.53 11.09
N LYS A 36 -8.42 -4.37 12.02
CA LYS A 36 -7.40 -5.40 11.73
C LYS A 36 -7.75 -6.29 10.54
N GLY A 37 -8.97 -6.83 10.49
CA GLY A 37 -9.40 -7.70 9.39
C GLY A 37 -9.43 -7.00 8.02
N ARG A 38 -9.75 -5.70 8.01
CA ARG A 38 -9.83 -4.90 6.78
C ARG A 38 -8.46 -4.45 6.27
N LEU A 39 -7.53 -4.17 7.18
CA LEU A 39 -6.21 -3.66 6.83
C LEU A 39 -5.19 -4.77 6.59
N SER A 40 -5.32 -5.92 7.27
CA SER A 40 -4.36 -7.03 7.16
C SER A 40 -4.06 -7.51 5.73
N PRO A 41 -5.06 -7.58 4.81
CA PRO A 41 -4.84 -7.86 3.39
C PRO A 41 -3.84 -6.94 2.69
N PHE A 42 -3.73 -5.69 3.14
CA PHE A 42 -3.03 -4.62 2.45
C PHE A 42 -1.68 -4.26 3.06
N LEU A 43 -1.26 -5.02 4.08
CA LEU A 43 -0.06 -4.77 4.86
C LEU A 43 0.88 -5.95 4.74
N ASN A 44 2.19 -5.71 4.68
CA ASN A 44 3.13 -6.81 4.84
C ASN A 44 3.24 -7.26 6.31
N VAL A 45 4.02 -8.33 6.53
CA VAL A 45 4.25 -8.89 7.87
C VAL A 45 4.78 -7.82 8.85
N ALA A 46 5.78 -7.02 8.44
CA ALA A 46 6.40 -6.01 9.29
C ALA A 46 5.43 -4.87 9.66
N GLN A 47 4.65 -4.38 8.70
CA GLN A 47 3.62 -3.37 8.92
C GLN A 47 2.50 -3.90 9.82
N ARG A 48 2.05 -5.14 9.61
CA ARG A 48 1.06 -5.79 10.49
C ARG A 48 1.59 -5.88 11.92
N GLN A 49 2.84 -6.31 12.12
CA GLN A 49 3.44 -6.35 13.46
C GLN A 49 3.56 -4.95 14.07
N LYS A 50 3.86 -3.93 13.26
CA LYS A 50 3.96 -2.53 13.70
C LYS A 50 2.61 -1.97 14.16
N ILE A 51 1.52 -2.27 13.47
CA ILE A 51 0.20 -1.65 13.77
C ILE A 51 -0.76 -2.56 14.54
N PHE A 52 -0.57 -3.88 14.51
CA PHE A 52 -1.37 -4.89 15.19
C PHE A 52 -0.49 -5.81 16.04
N PRO A 53 0.06 -5.31 17.16
CA PRO A 53 0.70 -6.18 18.13
C PRO A 53 -0.33 -7.21 18.65
N GLU A 54 0.08 -8.46 18.83
CA GLU A 54 -0.81 -9.64 18.93
C GLU A 54 -2.01 -9.43 19.88
N ASP A 55 -1.73 -9.08 21.14
CA ASP A 55 -2.75 -8.94 22.19
C ASP A 55 -2.99 -7.48 22.63
N SER A 56 -2.27 -6.53 22.05
CA SER A 56 -2.34 -5.13 22.46
C SER A 56 -2.89 -4.23 21.36
N LYS A 57 -3.31 -3.04 21.78
CA LYS A 57 -3.65 -1.96 20.84
C LYS A 57 -2.36 -1.28 20.37
N TYR A 58 -2.41 -0.64 19.21
CA TYR A 58 -1.31 0.23 18.79
C TYR A 58 -1.09 1.37 19.81
N THR A 59 0.14 1.56 20.27
CA THR A 59 0.53 2.58 21.25
C THR A 59 1.56 3.58 20.72
N GLY A 60 2.00 3.43 19.46
CA GLY A 60 2.94 4.35 18.82
C GLY A 60 2.30 5.68 18.44
N ASN A 61 3.12 6.61 17.91
CA ASN A 61 2.63 7.87 17.39
C ASN A 61 2.24 7.71 15.91
N LEU A 62 1.07 8.22 15.52
CA LEU A 62 0.66 8.24 14.11
C LEU A 62 1.67 8.96 13.21
N SER A 63 2.42 9.91 13.77
CA SER A 63 3.49 10.65 13.08
C SER A 63 4.68 9.78 12.68
N ASP A 64 4.83 8.60 13.29
CA ASP A 64 5.86 7.59 12.99
C ASP A 64 5.44 6.68 11.81
N MET A 65 4.24 6.87 11.27
CA MET A 65 3.77 6.18 10.07
C MET A 65 4.26 6.91 8.82
N ASP A 66 4.76 6.16 7.84
CA ASP A 66 5.05 6.70 6.53
C ASP A 66 3.76 6.95 5.72
N ILE A 67 3.89 7.66 4.60
CA ILE A 67 2.78 8.00 3.71
C ILE A 67 2.07 6.74 3.19
N SER A 68 2.80 5.65 2.93
CA SER A 68 2.23 4.41 2.39
C SER A 68 1.28 3.77 3.41
N LEU A 69 1.69 3.70 4.67
CA LEU A 69 0.89 3.16 5.76
C LEU A 69 -0.31 4.07 6.07
N LEU A 70 -0.12 5.40 6.11
CA LEU A 70 -1.22 6.36 6.28
C LEU A 70 -2.24 6.23 5.13
N TYR A 71 -1.78 6.10 3.88
CA TYR A 71 -2.64 5.88 2.73
C TYR A 71 -3.46 4.59 2.86
N ILE A 72 -2.83 3.47 3.23
CA ILE A 72 -3.51 2.18 3.44
C ILE A 72 -4.62 2.32 4.50
N ILE A 73 -4.36 3.01 5.60
CA ILE A 73 -5.36 3.22 6.65
C ILE A 73 -6.50 4.09 6.13
N LEU A 74 -6.18 5.28 5.59
CA LEU A 74 -7.16 6.28 5.15
C LEU A 74 -8.10 5.76 4.05
N ARG A 75 -7.56 5.07 3.02
CA ARG A 75 -8.39 4.53 1.93
C ARG A 75 -9.37 3.44 2.40
N ASN A 76 -9.06 2.82 3.53
CA ASN A 76 -9.83 1.74 4.13
C ASN A 76 -10.69 2.22 5.30
N LEU A 77 -10.89 3.54 5.46
CA LEU A 77 -11.89 4.10 6.36
C LEU A 77 -13.24 4.18 5.64
N ASN A 78 -14.33 3.80 6.31
CA ASN A 78 -15.69 3.99 5.77
C ASN A 78 -16.11 5.46 5.69
N THR A 79 -15.39 6.36 6.34
CA THR A 79 -15.71 7.79 6.40
C THR A 79 -15.18 8.57 5.20
N ILE A 80 -14.39 7.94 4.32
CA ILE A 80 -13.85 8.56 3.11
C ILE A 80 -14.34 7.76 1.90
N ALA A 81 -15.31 8.32 1.17
CA ALA A 81 -15.77 7.74 -0.07
C ALA A 81 -14.67 7.82 -1.14
N SER A 82 -14.60 6.79 -1.99
CA SER A 82 -13.71 6.80 -3.15
C SER A 82 -14.07 7.95 -4.08
N HIS A 83 -13.07 8.55 -4.70
CA HIS A 83 -13.27 9.48 -5.81
C HIS A 83 -13.78 8.72 -7.04
N GLN A 84 -14.24 9.45 -8.05
CA GLN A 84 -14.96 8.90 -9.22
C GLN A 84 -14.19 7.79 -9.94
N ASN A 85 -12.87 7.92 -10.07
CA ASN A 85 -12.02 6.95 -10.76
C ASN A 85 -11.62 5.76 -9.89
N GLY A 86 -12.00 5.70 -8.62
CA GLY A 86 -11.60 4.61 -7.72
C GLY A 86 -10.23 4.83 -7.07
N TRP A 87 -10.08 4.41 -5.81
CA TRP A 87 -8.81 4.45 -5.08
C TRP A 87 -7.66 3.77 -5.84
N GLY A 88 -6.50 4.43 -5.87
CA GLY A 88 -5.29 3.92 -6.52
C GLY A 88 -5.14 4.37 -7.97
N ASN A 89 -6.19 4.92 -8.57
CA ASN A 89 -6.16 5.46 -9.93
C ASN A 89 -5.91 6.97 -9.93
N ASP A 90 -5.50 7.51 -11.08
CA ASP A 90 -5.31 8.95 -11.24
C ASP A 90 -6.65 9.67 -11.08
N PRO A 91 -6.77 10.62 -10.13
CA PRO A 91 -7.98 11.41 -9.99
C PRO A 91 -8.10 12.45 -11.10
N ASP A 92 -9.33 12.78 -11.50
CA ASP A 92 -9.59 13.84 -12.48
C ASP A 92 -8.99 15.16 -12.03
N GLU A 93 -8.44 15.95 -12.95
CA GLU A 93 -7.71 17.18 -12.61
C GLU A 93 -8.51 18.16 -11.74
N ASN A 94 -9.84 18.18 -11.87
CA ASN A 94 -10.74 19.08 -11.14
C ASN A 94 -11.37 18.47 -9.88
N ASP A 95 -11.14 17.19 -9.60
CA ASP A 95 -11.70 16.51 -8.43
C ASP A 95 -11.03 17.03 -7.15
N ARG A 96 -11.81 17.67 -6.27
CA ARG A 96 -11.34 18.24 -4.98
C ARG A 96 -11.74 17.38 -3.78
N THR A 97 -12.20 16.15 -4.00
CA THR A 97 -12.59 15.26 -2.90
C THR A 97 -11.37 14.87 -2.05
N PRO A 98 -11.57 14.56 -0.75
CA PRO A 98 -10.48 14.12 0.11
C PRO A 98 -9.74 12.89 -0.43
N SER A 99 -10.46 11.92 -1.01
CA SER A 99 -9.87 10.72 -1.59
C SER A 99 -9.00 11.03 -2.81
N ALA A 100 -9.45 11.91 -3.71
CA ALA A 100 -8.63 12.38 -4.84
C ALA A 100 -7.33 13.05 -4.36
N ASN A 101 -7.42 13.92 -3.36
CA ASN A 101 -6.22 14.59 -2.82
C ASN A 101 -5.25 13.64 -2.11
N ILE A 102 -5.78 12.65 -1.38
CA ILE A 102 -4.97 11.60 -0.77
C ILE A 102 -4.24 10.78 -1.86
N ASP A 103 -4.92 10.42 -2.96
CA ASP A 103 -4.30 9.69 -4.06
C ASP A 103 -3.23 10.52 -4.79
N ARG A 104 -3.44 11.83 -4.97
CA ARG A 104 -2.41 12.72 -5.52
C ARG A 104 -1.15 12.78 -4.65
N ILE A 105 -1.29 12.77 -3.31
CA ILE A 105 -0.14 12.71 -2.39
C ILE A 105 0.60 11.39 -2.56
N ARG A 106 -0.11 10.25 -2.65
CA ARG A 106 0.50 8.94 -2.91
C ARG A 106 1.24 8.92 -4.24
N ILE A 107 0.61 9.38 -5.33
CA ILE A 107 1.21 9.43 -6.67
C ILE A 107 2.46 10.30 -6.64
N ALA A 108 2.42 11.46 -5.99
CA ALA A 108 3.58 12.33 -5.84
C ALA A 108 4.72 11.67 -5.05
N LYS A 109 4.44 10.94 -3.95
CA LYS A 109 5.46 10.13 -3.27
C LYS A 109 6.07 9.12 -4.25
N ASN A 110 5.25 8.36 -4.95
CA ASN A 110 5.71 7.28 -5.82
C ASN A 110 6.51 7.77 -7.03
N THR A 111 6.19 8.95 -7.57
CA THR A 111 6.81 9.48 -8.79
C THR A 111 7.94 10.48 -8.51
N ILE A 112 7.85 11.29 -7.45
CA ILE A 112 8.85 12.34 -7.19
C ILE A 112 9.89 11.86 -6.19
N VAL A 113 9.46 11.18 -5.12
CA VAL A 113 10.37 10.74 -4.05
C VAL A 113 11.18 9.52 -4.49
N SER A 114 10.54 8.54 -5.15
CA SER A 114 11.25 7.36 -5.64
C SER A 114 12.36 7.69 -6.63
N HIS A 115 12.16 8.74 -7.45
CA HIS A 115 13.11 9.19 -8.47
C HIS A 115 14.01 10.36 -8.02
N SER A 116 13.95 10.78 -6.75
CA SER A 116 14.60 12.01 -6.28
C SER A 116 16.13 12.02 -6.35
N SER A 117 16.77 10.86 -6.50
CA SER A 117 18.22 10.70 -6.61
C SER A 117 18.76 10.87 -8.03
N SER A 118 17.88 10.94 -9.04
CA SER A 118 18.28 10.62 -10.42
C SER A 118 17.99 11.73 -11.44
N PHE A 119 17.38 12.87 -11.05
CA PHE A 119 16.94 13.86 -12.02
C PHE A 119 17.02 15.31 -11.55
N SER A 120 17.60 16.17 -12.39
CA SER A 120 17.42 17.62 -12.30
C SER A 120 16.02 17.97 -12.78
N ILE A 121 15.14 18.35 -11.85
CA ILE A 121 13.75 18.64 -12.15
C ILE A 121 13.65 20.02 -12.82
N GLY A 122 13.03 20.09 -14.00
CA GLY A 122 12.79 21.34 -14.70
C GLY A 122 11.85 22.28 -13.92
N TYR A 123 12.06 23.60 -14.06
CA TYR A 123 11.31 24.62 -13.33
C TYR A 123 9.77 24.49 -13.49
N ALA A 124 9.30 24.24 -14.70
CA ALA A 124 7.86 24.06 -14.96
C ALA A 124 7.29 22.84 -14.21
N TYR A 125 8.00 21.71 -14.24
CA TYR A 125 7.59 20.50 -13.51
C TYR A 125 7.56 20.76 -12.00
N PHE A 126 8.59 21.42 -11.47
CA PHE A 126 8.64 21.81 -10.06
C PHE A 126 7.43 22.68 -9.68
N ASN A 127 7.18 23.75 -10.44
CA ASN A 127 6.11 24.71 -10.13
C ASN A 127 4.72 24.08 -10.21
N ASN A 128 4.46 23.24 -11.22
CA ASN A 128 3.18 22.55 -11.38
C ASN A 128 2.91 21.60 -10.22
N ASN A 129 3.90 20.75 -9.87
CA ASN A 129 3.76 19.82 -8.74
C ASN A 129 3.69 20.55 -7.40
N TRP A 130 4.41 21.65 -7.23
CA TRP A 130 4.34 22.48 -6.03
C TRP A 130 2.92 23.03 -5.82
N LYS A 131 2.34 23.64 -6.86
CA LYS A 131 0.97 24.19 -6.81
C LYS A 131 -0.06 23.11 -6.55
N ALA A 132 0.03 21.98 -7.25
CA ALA A 132 -0.88 20.85 -7.05
C ALA A 132 -0.81 20.33 -5.61
N MET A 133 0.40 20.14 -5.08
CA MET A 133 0.60 19.65 -3.71
C MET A 133 0.13 20.66 -2.67
N ARG A 134 0.39 21.97 -2.88
CA ARG A 134 -0.15 23.02 -2.02
C ARG A 134 -1.67 22.96 -1.97
N GLN A 135 -2.33 22.83 -3.13
CA GLN A 135 -3.78 22.72 -3.21
C GLN A 135 -4.30 21.51 -2.43
N CYS A 136 -3.73 20.32 -2.66
CA CYS A 136 -4.11 19.10 -1.95
C CYS A 136 -3.98 19.26 -0.43
N CYS A 137 -2.86 19.81 0.05
CA CYS A 137 -2.61 20.02 1.47
C CYS A 137 -3.59 21.01 2.11
N VAL A 138 -3.94 22.09 1.41
CA VAL A 138 -4.92 23.08 1.90
C VAL A 138 -6.32 22.50 1.91
N GLU A 139 -6.74 21.76 0.87
CA GLU A 139 -8.07 21.15 0.82
C GLU A 139 -8.26 20.06 1.87
N LEU A 140 -7.19 19.35 2.23
CA LEU A 140 -7.24 18.30 3.26
C LEU A 140 -7.11 18.85 4.69
N GLY A 141 -6.19 19.78 4.91
CA GLY A 141 -5.78 20.22 6.25
C GLY A 141 -6.04 21.69 6.58
N GLY A 142 -6.60 22.46 5.64
CA GLY A 142 -6.90 23.88 5.77
C GLY A 142 -5.73 24.83 5.46
N GLU A 143 -6.01 26.13 5.46
CA GLU A 143 -5.07 27.18 5.04
C GLU A 143 -3.79 27.25 5.88
N LYS A 144 -3.81 26.72 7.12
CA LYS A 144 -2.60 26.60 7.96
C LYS A 144 -1.45 25.93 7.21
N TYR A 145 -1.75 24.91 6.39
CA TYR A 145 -0.76 24.23 5.57
C TYR A 145 -0.35 25.05 4.36
N GLY A 146 -1.24 25.86 3.79
CA GLY A 146 -0.89 26.82 2.72
C GLY A 146 0.22 27.76 3.18
N VAL A 147 0.06 28.34 4.37
CA VAL A 147 1.08 29.22 4.99
C VAL A 147 2.40 28.46 5.24
N THR A 148 2.35 27.26 5.83
CA THR A 148 3.54 26.43 6.06
C THR A 148 4.29 26.13 4.76
N ILE A 149 3.55 25.83 3.68
CA ILE A 149 4.12 25.51 2.37
C ILE A 149 4.73 26.76 1.74
N ASP A 150 4.06 27.91 1.80
CA ASP A 150 4.60 29.15 1.22
C ASP A 150 5.89 29.60 1.94
N ILE A 151 5.96 29.42 3.26
CA ILE A 151 7.20 29.60 4.02
C ILE A 151 8.26 28.62 3.50
N LEU A 152 7.95 27.32 3.40
CA LEU A 152 8.89 26.30 2.89
C LEU A 152 9.44 26.63 1.48
N LEU A 153 8.64 27.26 0.62
CA LEU A 153 9.08 27.70 -0.71
C LEU A 153 10.19 28.74 -0.62
N THR A 154 10.06 29.68 0.32
CA THR A 154 10.99 30.82 0.47
C THR A 154 12.19 30.51 1.37
N SER A 155 12.06 29.55 2.28
CA SER A 155 13.15 29.16 3.19
C SER A 155 14.39 28.64 2.47
N SER A 156 15.56 28.94 3.02
CA SER A 156 16.80 28.22 2.71
C SER A 156 16.72 26.79 3.24
N ILE A 157 17.27 25.84 2.50
CA ILE A 157 17.50 24.49 3.03
C ILE A 157 18.90 24.50 3.63
N ASP A 158 19.00 24.37 4.96
CA ASP A 158 20.27 24.12 5.63
C ASP A 158 20.74 22.67 5.43
N CYS A 159 22.03 22.43 5.61
CA CYS A 159 22.66 21.13 5.38
C CYS A 159 22.03 20.01 6.24
N ASP A 160 21.68 20.32 7.49
CA ASP A 160 21.13 19.34 8.42
C ASP A 160 19.73 18.90 7.99
N SER A 161 18.88 19.85 7.62
CA SER A 161 17.56 19.60 7.02
C SER A 161 17.67 18.77 5.75
N GLU A 162 18.66 19.06 4.89
CA GLU A 162 18.87 18.29 3.66
C GLU A 162 19.26 16.84 3.95
N GLN A 163 20.17 16.62 4.90
CA GLN A 163 20.59 15.29 5.33
C GLN A 163 19.43 14.50 5.94
N GLN A 164 18.61 15.12 6.79
CA GLN A 164 17.43 14.48 7.37
C GLN A 164 16.44 14.03 6.29
N ILE A 165 16.18 14.86 5.28
CA ILE A 165 15.31 14.47 4.16
C ILE A 165 15.95 13.36 3.32
N ALA A 166 17.25 13.43 3.04
CA ALA A 166 17.96 12.38 2.30
C ALA A 166 17.88 11.03 3.03
N GLU A 167 18.01 11.03 4.35
CA GLU A 167 17.88 9.83 5.18
C GLU A 167 16.45 9.27 5.17
N LEU A 168 15.42 10.13 5.23
CA LEU A 168 14.02 9.70 5.05
C LEU A 168 13.80 9.04 3.68
N VAL A 169 14.34 9.63 2.61
CA VAL A 169 14.27 9.05 1.25
C VAL A 169 14.95 7.68 1.22
N ARG A 170 16.14 7.54 1.81
CA ARG A 170 16.89 6.29 1.86
C ARG A 170 16.12 5.19 2.57
N ASN A 171 15.54 5.50 3.74
CA ASN A 171 14.77 4.54 4.52
C ASN A 171 13.48 4.09 3.81
N LEU A 172 12.80 5.02 3.12
CA LEU A 172 11.64 4.67 2.29
C LEU A 172 12.02 3.74 1.13
N LYS A 173 13.14 4.01 0.45
CA LYS A 173 13.65 3.16 -0.64
C LYS A 173 14.04 1.77 -0.16
N GLU A 174 14.71 1.66 0.98
CA GLU A 174 15.06 0.34 1.54
C GLU A 174 13.80 -0.47 1.89
N SER A 175 12.78 0.19 2.43
CA SER A 175 11.49 -0.45 2.68
C SER A 175 10.85 -0.92 1.37
N ASP A 176 10.77 -0.06 0.36
CA ASP A 176 10.21 -0.38 -0.97
C ASP A 176 10.95 -1.57 -1.62
N LEU A 177 12.30 -1.60 -1.58
CA LEU A 177 13.14 -2.70 -2.08
C LEU A 177 12.89 -4.02 -1.34
N GLN A 178 12.58 -3.97 -0.04
CA GLN A 178 12.25 -5.17 0.72
C GLN A 178 10.95 -5.81 0.21
N TYR A 179 9.94 -5.01 -0.17
CA TYR A 179 8.72 -5.55 -0.78
C TYR A 179 9.01 -6.18 -2.15
N GLU A 180 9.78 -5.50 -3.01
CA GLU A 180 10.15 -6.03 -4.32
C GLU A 180 10.87 -7.39 -4.21
N ARG A 181 11.82 -7.50 -3.28
CA ARG A 181 12.49 -8.79 -3.00
C ARG A 181 11.52 -9.87 -2.53
N SER A 182 10.54 -9.52 -1.70
CA SER A 182 9.51 -10.47 -1.26
C SER A 182 8.58 -10.89 -2.40
N LEU A 183 8.20 -9.98 -3.30
CA LEU A 183 7.38 -10.27 -4.46
C LEU A 183 8.10 -11.22 -5.44
N ASN A 184 9.37 -10.96 -5.75
CA ASN A 184 10.16 -11.81 -6.64
C ASN A 184 10.26 -13.25 -6.10
N LYS A 185 10.43 -13.42 -4.78
CA LYS A 185 10.45 -14.76 -4.15
C LYS A 185 9.12 -15.49 -4.29
N ILE A 186 8.00 -14.77 -4.19
CA ILE A 186 6.67 -15.34 -4.39
C ILE A 186 6.50 -15.74 -5.86
N GLU A 187 6.92 -14.89 -6.80
CA GLU A 187 6.87 -15.17 -8.25
C GLU A 187 7.70 -16.40 -8.63
N GLU A 188 8.92 -16.52 -8.09
CA GLU A 188 9.77 -17.71 -8.24
C GLU A 188 9.08 -18.97 -7.67
N CYS A 189 8.42 -18.85 -6.51
CA CYS A 189 7.69 -19.94 -5.89
C CYS A 189 6.49 -20.38 -6.74
N CYS A 190 5.71 -19.43 -7.27
CA CYS A 190 4.58 -19.69 -8.17
C CYS A 190 5.07 -20.40 -9.45
N THR A 191 6.12 -19.90 -10.08
CA THR A 191 6.72 -20.52 -11.29
C THR A 191 7.18 -21.95 -11.02
N SER A 192 7.78 -22.21 -9.85
CA SER A 192 8.19 -23.57 -9.46
C SER A 192 7.01 -24.51 -9.27
N VAL A 193 5.88 -24.02 -8.76
CA VAL A 193 4.64 -24.80 -8.63
C VAL A 193 4.02 -25.08 -10.00
N GLU A 194 3.97 -24.08 -10.89
CA GLU A 194 3.48 -24.25 -12.28
C GLU A 194 4.25 -25.35 -13.02
N LEU A 195 5.58 -25.32 -12.97
CA LEU A 195 6.41 -26.35 -13.61
C LEU A 195 6.19 -27.77 -13.03
N LYS A 196 5.89 -27.88 -11.74
CA LYS A 196 5.56 -29.16 -11.09
C LYS A 196 4.17 -29.67 -11.47
N ILE A 197 3.25 -28.76 -11.78
CA ILE A 197 1.91 -29.10 -12.29
C ILE A 197 2.01 -29.57 -13.74
N GLU A 198 2.84 -28.94 -14.58
CA GLU A 198 3.04 -29.33 -15.98
C GLU A 198 3.85 -30.63 -16.14
N GLY A 199 4.81 -30.90 -15.24
CA GLY A 199 5.67 -32.09 -15.29
C GLY A 199 5.03 -33.39 -14.78
N ASN A 200 3.90 -33.31 -14.07
CA ASN A 200 3.12 -34.47 -13.64
C ASN A 200 1.81 -34.49 -14.44
N ASN A 201 1.56 -35.51 -15.27
CA ASN A 201 0.23 -35.75 -15.84
C ASN A 201 -0.79 -35.78 -14.68
N LEU A 202 -1.55 -34.69 -14.50
CA LEU A 202 -2.50 -34.61 -13.40
C LEU A 202 -3.68 -35.55 -13.66
N PRO A 203 -4.17 -36.27 -12.63
CA PRO A 203 -5.43 -36.97 -12.70
C PRO A 203 -6.58 -35.96 -12.89
N CYS A 204 -7.66 -36.41 -13.54
CA CYS A 204 -8.79 -35.58 -13.94
C CYS A 204 -9.34 -34.77 -12.74
N LYS A 205 -9.88 -33.57 -12.99
CA LYS A 205 -10.53 -32.68 -12.01
C LYS A 205 -11.39 -33.45 -10.98
N THR A 206 -12.13 -34.45 -11.44
CA THR A 206 -13.01 -35.31 -10.64
C THR A 206 -12.25 -36.12 -9.58
N GLU A 207 -11.03 -36.53 -9.86
CA GLU A 207 -10.20 -37.37 -9.00
C GLU A 207 -9.57 -36.56 -7.85
N VAL A 208 -9.21 -35.29 -8.13
CA VAL A 208 -8.78 -34.33 -7.09
C VAL A 208 -9.94 -33.92 -6.19
N GLU A 209 -11.13 -33.66 -6.75
CA GLU A 209 -12.35 -33.33 -5.99
C GLU A 209 -12.76 -34.51 -5.08
N THR A 210 -12.71 -35.74 -5.59
CA THR A 210 -13.03 -36.95 -4.81
C THR A 210 -12.03 -37.18 -3.67
N GLN A 211 -10.75 -36.90 -3.89
CA GLN A 211 -9.71 -37.00 -2.85
C GLN A 211 -9.85 -35.90 -1.78
N LEU A 212 -10.26 -34.69 -2.17
CA LEU A 212 -10.55 -33.59 -1.24
C LEU A 212 -11.75 -33.92 -0.35
N ASP A 213 -12.81 -34.49 -0.92
CA ASP A 213 -14.02 -34.88 -0.19
C ASP A 213 -13.77 -36.07 0.75
N GLN A 214 -12.94 -37.04 0.34
CA GLN A 214 -12.52 -38.14 1.21
C GLN A 214 -11.62 -37.65 2.37
N TYR A 215 -10.74 -36.69 2.12
CA TYR A 215 -9.88 -36.10 3.14
C TYR A 215 -10.66 -35.26 4.17
N ASN A 216 -11.62 -34.45 3.70
CA ASN A 216 -12.47 -33.63 4.56
C ASN A 216 -13.40 -34.49 5.43
N ASN A 217 -13.99 -35.56 4.88
CA ASN A 217 -14.85 -36.47 5.65
C ASN A 217 -14.09 -37.30 6.70
N LYS A 218 -12.79 -37.55 6.51
CA LYS A 218 -11.97 -38.33 7.45
C LYS A 218 -11.44 -37.49 8.62
N ASN A 219 -11.30 -36.17 8.44
CA ASN A 219 -10.66 -35.27 9.40
C ASN A 219 -11.63 -34.39 10.22
N ILE A 220 -12.94 -34.44 9.95
CA ILE A 220 -13.95 -33.74 10.78
C ILE A 220 -14.18 -34.44 12.14
N SER A 221 -13.66 -35.66 12.34
CA SER A 221 -13.83 -36.41 13.60
C SER A 221 -12.62 -36.36 14.55
N GLN A 222 -11.46 -35.82 14.14
CA GLN A 222 -10.26 -35.80 15.00
C GLN A 222 -9.41 -34.54 14.75
N THR A 223 -9.37 -33.68 15.76
CA THR A 223 -8.51 -32.49 15.82
C THR A 223 -7.01 -32.80 15.67
N SER A 224 -6.31 -31.98 14.87
CA SER A 224 -5.02 -31.32 15.16
C SER A 224 -4.08 -31.27 13.95
N VAL A 225 -3.66 -30.05 13.66
CA VAL A 225 -2.54 -29.58 12.83
C VAL A 225 -1.58 -30.68 12.35
N LYS A 226 -1.47 -30.82 11.01
CA LYS A 226 -0.20 -30.96 10.29
C LYS A 226 -0.44 -30.75 8.79
N ASP A 227 0.40 -29.91 8.20
CA ASP A 227 0.52 -29.57 6.77
C ASP A 227 -0.45 -28.52 6.21
N GLY A 228 -0.27 -27.29 6.71
CA GLY A 228 -0.89 -26.05 6.24
C GLY A 228 -0.21 -25.39 5.04
N SER A 229 0.36 -26.13 4.09
CA SER A 229 1.08 -25.52 2.95
C SER A 229 0.18 -25.23 1.73
N ILE A 230 -0.96 -25.92 1.60
CA ILE A 230 -1.83 -25.81 0.41
C ILE A 230 -2.99 -24.83 0.63
N ILE A 231 -3.52 -24.74 1.86
CA ILE A 231 -4.63 -23.82 2.19
C ILE A 231 -4.17 -22.35 2.20
N ILE A 232 -2.92 -22.09 2.60
CA ILE A 232 -2.33 -20.74 2.54
C ILE A 232 -2.23 -20.24 1.10
N CYS A 233 -1.98 -21.13 0.12
CA CYS A 233 -1.88 -20.73 -1.28
C CYS A 233 -3.22 -20.24 -1.84
N LEU A 234 -4.35 -20.87 -1.48
CA LEU A 234 -5.68 -20.49 -1.98
C LEU A 234 -6.27 -19.28 -1.24
N GLU A 235 -6.00 -19.12 0.07
CA GLU A 235 -6.40 -17.91 0.78
C GLU A 235 -5.54 -16.69 0.40
N MET A 236 -4.24 -16.86 0.12
CA MET A 236 -3.40 -15.80 -0.49
C MET A 236 -3.84 -15.46 -1.92
N PHE A 237 -4.41 -16.43 -2.65
CA PHE A 237 -4.92 -16.24 -4.02
C PHE A 237 -6.13 -15.29 -4.08
N PHE A 238 -7.00 -15.31 -3.08
CA PHE A 238 -8.16 -14.42 -2.99
C PHE A 238 -7.84 -13.04 -2.41
N ILE A 239 -6.79 -12.93 -1.59
CA ILE A 239 -6.44 -11.70 -0.86
C ILE A 239 -5.62 -10.72 -1.71
N CYS A 240 -4.84 -11.20 -2.68
CA CYS A 240 -4.08 -10.35 -3.61
C CYS A 240 -4.93 -9.67 -4.71
N PHE A 241 -6.24 -9.91 -4.73
CA PHE A 241 -7.13 -9.54 -5.84
C PHE A 241 -7.42 -8.03 -5.99
N PHE A 242 -6.91 -7.13 -5.12
CA PHE A 242 -7.48 -5.77 -5.05
C PHE A 242 -6.55 -4.56 -4.95
N GLN A 243 -5.24 -4.61 -5.26
CA GLN A 243 -4.43 -3.42 -4.98
C GLN A 243 -3.55 -2.73 -6.01
N ASN A 244 -3.17 -3.26 -7.17
CA ASN A 244 -2.49 -2.44 -8.18
C ASN A 244 -2.55 -3.12 -9.55
N PHE A 245 -3.21 -2.50 -10.54
CA PHE A 245 -3.23 -3.05 -11.90
C PHE A 245 -2.68 -2.09 -12.96
N GLY A 246 -1.57 -2.57 -13.52
CA GLY A 246 -1.09 -2.30 -14.87
C GLY A 246 -0.17 -3.47 -15.29
N TYR A 247 0.75 -3.85 -14.41
CA TYR A 247 1.70 -4.94 -14.66
C TYR A 247 1.23 -6.34 -14.23
N PHE A 248 0.55 -6.45 -13.09
CA PHE A 248 0.12 -7.75 -12.57
C PHE A 248 -1.00 -8.40 -13.41
N LEU A 249 -1.78 -7.59 -14.17
CA LEU A 249 -2.96 -8.06 -14.94
C LEU A 249 -2.48 -8.79 -16.17
N ALA A 250 -1.45 -8.24 -16.82
CA ALA A 250 -0.81 -8.85 -17.98
C ALA A 250 -0.11 -10.18 -17.64
N VAL A 251 0.42 -10.31 -16.42
CA VAL A 251 1.05 -11.55 -15.95
C VAL A 251 -0.01 -12.60 -15.62
N ILE A 252 -1.04 -12.25 -14.85
CA ILE A 252 -2.11 -13.19 -14.47
C ILE A 252 -3.00 -13.54 -15.68
N ASP A 253 -3.42 -12.59 -16.51
CA ASP A 253 -4.14 -12.90 -17.76
C ASP A 253 -3.26 -13.71 -18.71
N GLY A 254 -1.96 -13.46 -18.73
CA GLY A 254 -1.01 -14.25 -19.52
C GLY A 254 -0.86 -15.69 -19.02
N VAL A 255 -0.94 -15.91 -17.71
CA VAL A 255 -0.92 -17.25 -17.09
C VAL A 255 -2.27 -17.94 -17.26
N LEU A 256 -3.38 -17.25 -17.00
CA LEU A 256 -4.74 -17.77 -17.17
C LEU A 256 -5.05 -18.06 -18.65
N GLN A 257 -4.72 -17.20 -19.60
CA GLN A 257 -4.90 -17.47 -21.03
C GLN A 257 -4.08 -18.68 -21.48
N ARG A 258 -2.86 -18.88 -20.96
CA ARG A 258 -2.05 -20.06 -21.27
C ARG A 258 -2.62 -21.34 -20.67
N ILE A 259 -3.17 -21.27 -19.45
CA ILE A 259 -3.87 -22.39 -18.80
C ILE A 259 -5.18 -22.73 -19.54
N PHE A 260 -5.91 -21.74 -20.06
CA PHE A 260 -7.18 -21.94 -20.75
C PHE A 260 -7.04 -22.27 -22.24
N GLN A 261 -5.93 -21.90 -22.90
CA GLN A 261 -5.63 -22.30 -24.30
C GLN A 261 -4.94 -23.66 -24.41
N ALA A 262 -4.48 -24.24 -23.29
CA ALA A 262 -3.94 -25.61 -23.23
C ALA A 262 -5.02 -26.69 -23.05
N ARG A 263 -6.30 -26.36 -23.29
CA ARG A 263 -7.44 -27.30 -23.35
C ARG A 263 -7.91 -27.51 -24.79
#